data_AF-A0AAU3L430-F1
#
_entry.id   AF-A0AAU3L430-F1
#
_cell.length_a   1.000
_cell.length_b   1.000
_cell.length_c   1.000
_cell.angle_alpha   90.00
_cell.angle_beta   90.00
_cell.angle_gamma   90.00
#
_symmetry.space_group_name_H-M   'P 1'
#
loop_
_entity.id
_entity.type
_entity.pdbx_description
1 polymer ?
#
loop_
_entity_poly.entity_id
_entity_poly.type
_entity_poly.pdbx_seq_one_letter_code
_entity_poly.pdbx_strand_id
1 'polypeptide(L)'
;MNADTAPTAEAEPHDAAGRTPVRAATPADAEAIIRIRSEYVLSSPLTEEWVRRCTDELAPRLTPEGDARAFAVDAPDGTMAACALGLIHPVLAGPAYPRGRAARVHVVATHPDHRRRGYARAVVSTLLDHLADVTLFELHTSTEAALLYRELGFSGSPALMRMTRRSQPVVGAAGAQPDSTWVPPQQYADSLPRAAAFVCLYATDEDDRPLQLHSVYSPGHPWHMIGGAMDLGERPWDAVVRECREETGMTAVGPPRLLATVYGQPRAQRPYSTLQLIFDGGRLTDEQIRGLTLDAREHDEARVLPLAEWEALMPARDFARLRAVEDARRTGVAAYIDTWGDA
;
A
#
# COMPACT_ATOMS: atom_id res chain seq x y z
N MET A 1 -22.40 -59.13 29.23
CA MET A 1 -23.47 -58.33 28.60
C MET A 1 -23.45 -56.96 29.24
N ASN A 2 -22.99 -55.96 28.52
CA ASN A 2 -23.43 -54.57 28.56
C ASN A 2 -22.70 -53.88 27.41
N ALA A 3 -23.48 -53.47 26.43
CA ALA A 3 -23.02 -52.79 25.23
C ALA A 3 -22.80 -51.32 25.56
N ASP A 4 -21.56 -50.86 25.38
CA ASP A 4 -21.25 -49.44 25.27
C ASP A 4 -21.87 -48.92 23.98
N THR A 5 -22.82 -48.00 24.12
CA THR A 5 -23.42 -47.29 22.98
C THR A 5 -22.67 -45.96 22.86
N ALA A 6 -21.66 -45.92 21.99
CA ALA A 6 -21.02 -44.69 21.59
C ALA A 6 -22.04 -43.82 20.80
N PRO A 7 -22.07 -42.49 20.99
CA PRO A 7 -22.89 -41.62 20.17
C PRO A 7 -22.38 -41.70 18.73
N THR A 8 -23.27 -42.11 17.84
CA THR A 8 -23.02 -42.17 16.41
C THR A 8 -22.85 -40.74 15.92
N ALA A 9 -21.65 -40.39 15.43
CA ALA A 9 -21.44 -39.13 14.73
C ALA A 9 -22.34 -39.14 13.49
N GLU A 10 -23.47 -38.43 13.56
CA GLU A 10 -24.33 -38.24 12.40
C GLU A 10 -23.51 -37.56 11.30
N ALA A 11 -23.45 -38.22 10.15
CA ALA A 11 -22.76 -37.72 8.98
C ALA A 11 -23.47 -36.44 8.51
N GLU A 12 -22.81 -35.31 8.67
CA GLU A 12 -23.37 -34.00 8.37
C GLU A 12 -23.40 -33.70 6.86
N PRO A 13 -24.40 -32.93 6.41
CA PRO A 13 -24.80 -32.86 5.01
C PRO A 13 -23.70 -32.21 4.19
N HIS A 14 -23.06 -33.02 3.37
CA HIS A 14 -22.35 -32.54 2.19
C HIS A 14 -23.35 -32.59 1.03
N ASP A 15 -23.33 -31.58 0.16
CA ASP A 15 -23.98 -31.73 -1.14
C ASP A 15 -23.38 -32.97 -1.85
N ALA A 16 -24.07 -33.55 -2.83
CA ALA A 16 -23.69 -34.77 -3.54
C ALA A 16 -22.24 -34.77 -4.11
N ALA A 17 -21.59 -33.61 -4.14
CA ALA A 17 -20.20 -33.37 -4.53
C ALA A 17 -19.19 -33.13 -3.38
N GLY A 18 -19.55 -33.34 -2.10
CA GLY A 18 -18.61 -33.18 -0.97
C GLY A 18 -18.32 -31.72 -0.57
N ARG A 19 -19.20 -30.78 -0.89
CA ARG A 19 -19.04 -29.35 -0.57
C ARG A 19 -19.91 -28.93 0.62
N THR A 20 -19.40 -28.00 1.43
CA THR A 20 -20.15 -27.36 2.51
C THR A 20 -21.38 -26.64 1.94
N PRO A 21 -22.61 -26.88 2.47
CA PRO A 21 -23.84 -26.28 1.94
C PRO A 21 -23.96 -24.82 2.39
N VAL A 22 -23.52 -23.90 1.54
CA VAL A 22 -23.67 -22.44 1.75
C VAL A 22 -24.88 -21.94 0.97
N ARG A 23 -25.79 -21.22 1.63
CA ARG A 23 -26.95 -20.58 1.00
C ARG A 23 -26.89 -19.05 1.11
N ALA A 24 -27.58 -18.36 0.21
CA ALA A 24 -27.82 -16.92 0.35
C ALA A 24 -28.77 -16.65 1.51
N ALA A 25 -28.46 -15.63 2.31
CA ALA A 25 -29.34 -15.13 3.35
C ALA A 25 -30.46 -14.27 2.75
N THR A 26 -31.62 -14.30 3.39
CA THR A 26 -32.83 -13.56 3.04
C THR A 26 -33.12 -12.51 4.13
N PRO A 27 -34.09 -11.60 3.93
CA PRO A 27 -34.52 -10.68 5.00
C PRO A 27 -34.93 -11.39 6.30
N ALA A 28 -35.44 -12.63 6.24
CA ALA A 28 -35.81 -13.42 7.41
C ALA A 28 -34.60 -13.85 8.26
N ASP A 29 -33.39 -13.90 7.67
CA ASP A 29 -32.16 -14.28 8.37
C ASP A 29 -31.52 -13.12 9.15
N ALA A 30 -32.04 -11.89 9.00
CA ALA A 30 -31.43 -10.69 9.58
C ALA A 30 -31.23 -10.81 11.10
N GLU A 31 -32.24 -11.29 11.83
CA GLU A 31 -32.14 -11.44 13.28
C GLU A 31 -31.06 -12.46 13.68
N ALA A 32 -31.00 -13.60 12.99
CA ALA A 32 -29.99 -14.62 13.26
C ALA A 32 -28.56 -14.11 13.00
N ILE A 33 -28.35 -13.33 11.93
CA ILE A 33 -27.06 -12.67 11.62
C ILE A 33 -26.68 -11.67 12.73
N ILE A 34 -27.64 -10.90 13.24
CA ILE A 34 -27.38 -9.95 14.33
C ILE A 34 -27.08 -10.66 15.64
N ARG A 35 -27.78 -11.75 15.96
CA ARG A 35 -27.55 -12.54 17.17
C ARG A 35 -26.18 -13.22 17.16
N ILE A 36 -25.81 -13.90 16.07
CA ILE A 36 -24.49 -14.54 15.96
C ILE A 36 -23.34 -13.52 15.97
N ARG A 37 -23.54 -12.31 15.40
CA ARG A 37 -22.59 -11.18 15.49
C ARG A 37 -22.45 -10.70 16.94
N SER A 38 -23.58 -10.50 17.62
CA SER A 38 -23.65 -10.05 19.01
C SER A 38 -22.88 -10.98 19.95
N GLU A 39 -23.06 -12.30 19.78
CA GLU A 39 -22.47 -13.29 20.68
C GLU A 39 -20.99 -13.58 20.40
N TYR A 40 -20.57 -13.61 19.13
CA TYR A 40 -19.26 -14.16 18.76
C TYR A 40 -18.31 -13.18 18.07
N VAL A 41 -18.76 -11.99 17.71
CA VAL A 41 -17.93 -10.99 17.01
C VAL A 41 -17.70 -9.74 17.86
N LEU A 42 -18.73 -9.24 18.55
CA LEU A 42 -18.62 -8.06 19.38
C LEU A 42 -17.95 -8.37 20.72
N SER A 43 -17.27 -7.37 21.30
CA SER A 43 -16.65 -7.49 22.62
C SER A 43 -17.67 -7.59 23.75
N SER A 44 -18.92 -7.22 23.49
CA SER A 44 -20.02 -7.32 24.45
C SER A 44 -21.33 -7.58 23.69
N PRO A 45 -22.19 -8.49 24.19
CA PRO A 45 -23.47 -8.76 23.56
C PRO A 45 -24.37 -7.52 23.51
N LEU A 46 -25.13 -7.40 22.42
CA LEU A 46 -26.19 -6.44 22.27
C LEU A 46 -27.37 -6.79 23.18
N THR A 47 -28.01 -5.77 23.75
CA THR A 47 -29.32 -5.91 24.39
C THR A 47 -30.40 -6.27 23.36
N GLU A 48 -31.50 -6.89 23.78
CA GLU A 48 -32.65 -7.22 22.90
C GLU A 48 -33.19 -6.02 22.13
N GLU A 49 -33.17 -4.81 22.69
CA GLU A 49 -33.56 -3.58 21.99
C GLU A 49 -32.67 -3.31 20.77
N TRP A 50 -31.35 -3.36 20.95
CA TRP A 50 -30.36 -3.20 19.88
C TRP A 50 -30.40 -4.33 18.86
N VAL A 51 -30.67 -5.58 19.29
CA VAL A 51 -30.88 -6.69 18.37
C VAL A 51 -32.05 -6.38 17.44
N ARG A 52 -33.21 -6.01 17.99
CA ARG A 52 -34.40 -5.64 17.21
C ARG A 52 -34.13 -4.50 16.24
N ARG A 53 -33.50 -3.42 16.72
CA ARG A 53 -33.15 -2.26 15.88
C ARG A 53 -32.24 -2.65 14.71
N CYS A 54 -31.17 -3.40 14.97
CA CYS A 54 -30.25 -3.82 13.91
C CYS A 54 -30.92 -4.80 12.93
N THR A 55 -31.84 -5.64 13.39
CA THR A 55 -32.65 -6.50 12.52
C THR A 55 -33.51 -5.67 11.58
N ASP A 56 -34.23 -4.68 12.11
CA ASP A 56 -35.09 -3.79 11.32
C ASP A 56 -34.29 -2.98 10.29
N GLU A 57 -33.04 -2.61 10.61
CA GLU A 57 -32.12 -1.92 9.70
C GLU A 57 -31.52 -2.86 8.63
N LEU A 58 -31.22 -4.13 8.97
CA LEU A 58 -30.56 -5.07 8.08
C LEU A 58 -31.53 -5.77 7.11
N ALA A 59 -32.71 -6.18 7.59
CA ALA A 59 -33.69 -6.94 6.81
C ALA A 59 -34.01 -6.32 5.43
N PRO A 60 -34.33 -5.01 5.30
CA PRO A 60 -34.63 -4.41 3.99
C PRO A 60 -33.40 -4.31 3.07
N ARG A 61 -32.18 -4.44 3.60
CA ARG A 61 -30.93 -4.36 2.83
C ARG A 61 -30.50 -5.70 2.24
N LEU A 62 -31.03 -6.82 2.75
CA LEU A 62 -30.74 -8.18 2.32
C LEU A 62 -31.56 -8.62 1.08
N THR A 63 -32.12 -7.68 0.34
CA THR A 63 -32.79 -7.93 -0.95
C THR A 63 -31.76 -7.93 -2.09
N PRO A 64 -32.09 -8.50 -3.27
CA PRO A 64 -31.22 -8.42 -4.45
C PRO A 64 -30.87 -6.99 -4.86
N GLU A 65 -31.76 -6.03 -4.64
CA GLU A 65 -31.55 -4.60 -4.95
C GLU A 65 -30.84 -3.84 -3.81
N GLY A 66 -30.85 -4.40 -2.60
CA GLY A 66 -30.23 -3.81 -1.42
C GLY A 66 -28.71 -3.82 -1.49
N ASP A 67 -28.09 -3.11 -0.56
CA ASP A 67 -26.64 -2.95 -0.48
C ASP A 67 -25.96 -3.97 0.45
N ALA A 68 -26.71 -4.91 1.03
CA ALA A 68 -26.16 -6.00 1.84
C ALA A 68 -26.18 -7.33 1.09
N ARG A 69 -25.12 -8.13 1.25
CA ARG A 69 -25.06 -9.52 0.80
C ARG A 69 -24.61 -10.38 1.95
N ALA A 70 -25.36 -11.44 2.25
CA ALA A 70 -24.97 -12.40 3.26
C ALA A 70 -25.17 -13.83 2.80
N PHE A 71 -24.33 -14.71 3.35
CA PHE A 71 -24.36 -16.13 3.09
C PHE A 71 -24.23 -16.87 4.42
N ALA A 72 -24.96 -17.97 4.54
CA ALA A 72 -25.06 -18.73 5.78
C ALA A 72 -24.90 -20.23 5.52
N VAL A 73 -24.47 -20.93 6.56
CA VAL A 73 -24.56 -22.39 6.69
C VAL A 73 -25.52 -22.66 7.84
N ASP A 74 -26.53 -23.48 7.58
CA ASP A 74 -27.45 -23.94 8.62
C ASP A 74 -26.89 -25.16 9.34
N ALA A 75 -27.12 -25.24 10.64
CA ALA A 75 -26.90 -26.43 11.43
C ALA A 75 -28.06 -27.44 11.23
N PRO A 76 -27.85 -28.73 11.53
CA PRO A 76 -28.90 -29.76 11.40
C PRO A 76 -30.18 -29.46 12.20
N ASP A 77 -30.06 -28.70 13.30
CA ASP A 77 -31.18 -28.27 14.15
C ASP A 77 -31.93 -27.04 13.62
N GLY A 78 -31.52 -26.51 12.46
CA GLY A 78 -32.12 -25.34 11.82
C GLY A 78 -31.57 -24.00 12.34
N THR A 79 -30.60 -24.00 13.26
CA THR A 79 -29.91 -22.77 13.70
C THR A 79 -28.82 -22.35 12.71
N MET A 80 -28.31 -21.13 12.84
CA MET A 80 -27.25 -20.62 11.97
C MET A 80 -25.88 -21.08 12.47
N ALA A 81 -25.25 -22.04 11.77
CA ALA A 81 -23.92 -22.54 12.10
C ALA A 81 -22.82 -21.53 11.79
N ALA A 82 -22.94 -20.79 10.68
CA ALA A 82 -22.00 -19.75 10.29
C ALA A 82 -22.65 -18.73 9.34
N CYS A 83 -22.12 -17.50 9.31
CA CYS A 83 -22.45 -16.53 8.27
C CYS A 83 -21.30 -15.59 7.92
N ALA A 84 -21.40 -15.00 6.73
CA ALA A 84 -20.65 -13.81 6.34
C ALA A 84 -21.62 -12.75 5.81
N LEU A 85 -21.42 -11.49 6.20
CA LEU A 85 -22.18 -10.32 5.73
C LEU A 85 -21.22 -9.30 5.13
N GLY A 86 -21.47 -8.89 3.89
CA GLY A 86 -20.81 -7.78 3.20
C GLY A 86 -21.76 -6.60 3.01
N LEU A 87 -21.28 -5.38 3.25
CA LEU A 87 -21.99 -4.14 2.96
C LEU A 87 -21.31 -3.40 1.80
N ILE A 88 -22.06 -3.20 0.73
CA ILE A 88 -21.62 -2.55 -0.50
C ILE A 88 -21.83 -1.05 -0.34
N HIS A 89 -20.83 -0.23 -0.69
CA HIS A 89 -20.92 1.22 -0.60
C HIS A 89 -20.21 1.89 -1.79
N PRO A 90 -20.68 3.09 -2.20
CA PRO A 90 -20.04 3.84 -3.26
C PRO A 90 -18.69 4.41 -2.79
N VAL A 91 -17.74 4.45 -3.72
CA VAL A 91 -16.45 5.15 -3.60
C VAL A 91 -16.18 5.89 -4.92
N LEU A 92 -15.24 6.84 -4.93
CA LEU A 92 -14.83 7.46 -6.19
C LEU A 92 -14.28 6.38 -7.14
N ALA A 93 -14.55 6.48 -8.44
CA ALA A 93 -14.00 5.52 -9.39
C ALA A 93 -12.48 5.66 -9.45
N GLY A 94 -11.77 4.54 -9.48
CA GLY A 94 -10.31 4.51 -9.60
C GLY A 94 -9.87 3.35 -10.49
N PRO A 95 -8.62 3.34 -10.98
CA PRO A 95 -8.11 2.30 -11.88
C PRO A 95 -8.26 0.87 -11.34
N ALA A 96 -8.22 0.69 -10.02
CA ALA A 96 -8.39 -0.61 -9.36
C ALA A 96 -9.87 -0.98 -9.07
N TYR A 97 -10.79 -0.01 -9.14
CA TYR A 97 -12.22 -0.17 -8.87
C TYR A 97 -13.05 0.78 -9.75
N PRO A 98 -13.11 0.52 -11.06
CA PRO A 98 -13.64 1.48 -12.04
C PRO A 98 -15.14 1.74 -11.87
N ARG A 99 -15.86 0.84 -11.21
CA ARG A 99 -17.30 1.00 -10.93
C ARG A 99 -17.57 1.86 -9.70
N GLY A 100 -16.55 2.30 -8.97
CA GLY A 100 -16.73 3.11 -7.76
C GLY A 100 -17.54 2.38 -6.68
N ARG A 101 -17.35 1.07 -6.52
CA ARG A 101 -18.05 0.23 -5.53
C ARG A 101 -17.03 -0.57 -4.73
N ALA A 102 -17.17 -0.50 -3.41
CA ALA A 102 -16.40 -1.28 -2.46
C ALA A 102 -17.35 -2.09 -1.57
N ALA A 103 -16.88 -3.21 -1.03
CA ALA A 103 -17.61 -3.99 -0.05
C ALA A 103 -16.80 -4.12 1.24
N ARG A 104 -17.43 -3.79 2.36
CA ARG A 104 -16.87 -4.10 3.67
C ARG A 104 -17.43 -5.43 4.15
N VAL A 105 -16.58 -6.42 4.38
CA VAL A 105 -16.98 -7.63 5.10
C VAL A 105 -17.20 -7.23 6.56
N HIS A 106 -18.47 -7.16 6.95
CA HIS A 106 -18.93 -6.57 8.21
C HIS A 106 -19.07 -7.60 9.32
N VAL A 107 -19.48 -8.82 8.98
CA VAL A 107 -19.62 -9.95 9.92
C VAL A 107 -19.03 -11.19 9.27
N VAL A 108 -18.21 -11.92 10.02
CA VAL A 108 -17.89 -13.32 9.75
C VAL A 108 -17.94 -14.03 11.09
N ALA A 109 -18.87 -14.98 11.23
CA ALA A 109 -19.08 -15.67 12.49
C ALA A 109 -19.31 -17.16 12.25
N THR A 110 -18.86 -17.98 13.19
CA THR A 110 -19.12 -19.42 13.23
C THR A 110 -19.43 -19.80 14.67
N HIS A 111 -20.58 -20.44 14.86
CA HIS A 111 -21.02 -20.96 16.14
C HIS A 111 -19.93 -21.89 16.72
N PRO A 112 -19.60 -21.80 18.03
CA PRO A 112 -18.50 -22.54 18.65
C PRO A 112 -18.48 -24.04 18.33
N ASP A 113 -19.64 -24.69 18.37
CA ASP A 113 -19.78 -26.15 18.14
C ASP A 113 -19.53 -26.57 16.68
N HIS A 114 -19.56 -25.60 15.76
CA HIS A 114 -19.36 -25.80 14.32
C HIS A 114 -18.00 -25.25 13.82
N ARG A 115 -17.11 -24.81 14.73
CA ARG A 115 -15.77 -24.32 14.36
C ARG A 115 -14.86 -25.43 13.84
N ARG A 116 -13.79 -25.03 13.14
CA ARG A 116 -12.77 -25.93 12.53
C ARG A 116 -13.31 -26.88 11.45
N ARG A 117 -14.51 -26.62 10.92
CA ARG A 117 -15.13 -27.35 9.80
C ARG A 117 -14.99 -26.64 8.45
N GLY A 118 -14.22 -25.56 8.39
CA GLY A 118 -14.02 -24.75 7.17
C GLY A 118 -15.16 -23.79 6.83
N TYR A 119 -16.22 -23.71 7.65
CA TYR A 119 -17.41 -22.90 7.35
C TYR A 119 -17.11 -21.41 7.14
N ALA A 120 -16.26 -20.80 7.98
CA ALA A 120 -15.84 -19.41 7.80
C ALA A 120 -15.21 -19.16 6.41
N ARG A 121 -14.35 -20.07 5.94
CA ARG A 121 -13.77 -19.99 4.59
C ARG A 121 -14.85 -20.13 3.53
N ALA A 122 -15.77 -21.08 3.70
CA ALA A 122 -16.85 -21.32 2.75
C ALA A 122 -17.75 -20.08 2.59
N VAL A 123 -18.30 -19.52 3.67
CA VAL A 123 -19.21 -18.37 3.60
C VAL A 123 -18.52 -17.11 3.08
N VAL A 124 -17.25 -16.87 3.44
CA VAL A 124 -16.50 -15.71 2.94
C VAL A 124 -16.18 -15.86 1.46
N SER A 125 -15.67 -17.02 1.01
CA SER A 125 -15.43 -17.25 -0.42
C SER A 125 -16.69 -17.06 -1.24
N THR A 126 -17.82 -17.65 -0.80
CA THR A 126 -19.11 -17.49 -1.49
C THR A 126 -19.56 -16.03 -1.53
N LEU A 127 -19.39 -15.27 -0.44
CA LEU A 127 -19.69 -13.84 -0.39
C LEU A 127 -18.86 -13.06 -1.42
N LEU A 128 -17.56 -13.28 -1.46
CA LEU A 128 -16.66 -12.56 -2.36
C LEU A 128 -16.94 -12.93 -3.84
N ASP A 129 -17.30 -14.19 -4.12
CA ASP A 129 -17.61 -14.67 -5.46
C ASP A 129 -18.94 -14.10 -5.98
N HIS A 130 -19.93 -13.93 -5.11
CA HIS A 130 -21.21 -13.29 -5.45
C HIS A 130 -21.11 -11.78 -5.64
N LEU A 131 -20.06 -11.14 -5.12
CA LEU A 131 -19.78 -9.71 -5.26
C LEU A 131 -18.87 -9.43 -6.48
N ALA A 132 -19.16 -10.06 -7.62
CA ALA A 132 -18.34 -9.97 -8.83
C ALA A 132 -18.30 -8.56 -9.46
N ASP A 133 -19.29 -7.70 -9.14
CA ASP A 133 -19.33 -6.30 -9.57
C ASP A 133 -18.46 -5.39 -8.69
N VAL A 134 -18.11 -5.85 -7.49
CA VAL A 134 -17.23 -5.18 -6.52
C VAL A 134 -15.79 -5.62 -6.74
N THR A 135 -14.89 -4.65 -6.65
CA THR A 135 -13.47 -4.83 -6.97
C THR A 135 -12.57 -4.48 -5.80
N LEU A 136 -13.05 -3.69 -4.83
CA LEU A 136 -12.35 -3.40 -3.58
C LEU A 136 -13.10 -4.02 -2.39
N PHE A 137 -12.40 -4.81 -1.59
CA PHE A 137 -12.92 -5.43 -0.38
C PHE A 137 -12.10 -5.00 0.83
N GLU A 138 -12.78 -4.68 1.93
CA GLU A 138 -12.16 -4.27 3.19
C GLU A 138 -12.74 -5.06 4.36
N LEU A 139 -11.94 -5.35 5.38
CA LEU A 139 -12.41 -5.98 6.61
C LEU A 139 -11.55 -5.60 7.82
N HIS A 140 -12.13 -5.80 9.00
CA HIS A 140 -11.43 -5.76 10.29
C HIS A 140 -11.50 -7.17 10.89
N THR A 141 -10.42 -7.61 11.53
CA THR A 141 -10.33 -8.95 12.10
C THR A 141 -9.44 -8.95 13.34
N SER A 142 -9.56 -9.98 14.17
CA SER A 142 -8.56 -10.27 15.20
C SER A 142 -7.26 -10.79 14.57
N THR A 143 -6.17 -10.76 15.34
CA THR A 143 -4.85 -11.23 14.92
C THR A 143 -4.86 -12.73 14.59
N GLU A 144 -5.62 -13.52 15.33
CA GLU A 144 -5.73 -14.98 15.20
C GLU A 144 -6.42 -15.37 13.89
N ALA A 145 -7.44 -14.60 13.47
CA ALA A 145 -8.20 -14.86 12.25
C ALA A 145 -7.56 -14.26 10.97
N ALA A 146 -6.51 -13.44 11.10
CA ALA A 146 -5.88 -12.76 9.97
C ALA A 146 -5.30 -13.72 8.91
N LEU A 147 -4.80 -14.90 9.31
CA LEU A 147 -4.23 -15.89 8.39
C LEU A 147 -5.26 -16.38 7.37
N LEU A 148 -6.51 -16.64 7.79
CA LEU A 148 -7.60 -17.04 6.90
C LEU A 148 -7.80 -16.02 5.78
N TYR A 149 -7.83 -14.73 6.11
CA TYR A 149 -8.07 -13.67 5.14
C TYR A 149 -6.86 -13.46 4.21
N ARG A 150 -5.63 -13.68 4.71
CA ARG A 150 -4.43 -13.64 3.85
C ARG A 150 -4.45 -14.71 2.77
N GLU A 151 -4.85 -15.93 3.12
CA GLU A 151 -5.01 -17.02 2.16
C GLU A 151 -6.11 -16.72 1.11
N LEU A 152 -7.11 -15.92 1.48
CA LEU A 152 -8.16 -15.45 0.57
C LEU A 152 -7.73 -14.24 -0.28
N GLY A 153 -6.50 -13.74 -0.12
CA GLY A 153 -5.95 -12.63 -0.90
C GLY A 153 -6.04 -11.25 -0.24
N PHE A 154 -6.45 -11.17 1.03
CA PHE A 154 -6.39 -9.92 1.79
C PHE A 154 -4.96 -9.63 2.28
N SER A 155 -4.64 -8.34 2.36
CA SER A 155 -3.33 -7.83 2.79
C SER A 155 -3.52 -6.68 3.79
N GLY A 156 -2.47 -6.32 4.54
CA GLY A 156 -2.53 -5.25 5.54
C GLY A 156 -2.54 -5.77 6.98
N SER A 157 -2.80 -4.87 7.93
CA SER A 157 -2.88 -5.19 9.36
C SER A 157 -4.28 -5.71 9.74
N PRO A 158 -4.43 -6.49 10.82
CA PRO A 158 -5.75 -6.96 11.27
C PRO A 158 -6.76 -5.83 11.54
N ALA A 159 -6.25 -4.65 11.94
CA ALA A 159 -7.04 -3.44 12.13
C ALA A 159 -7.65 -2.91 10.82
N LEU A 160 -7.09 -3.23 9.65
CA LEU A 160 -7.68 -2.93 8.35
C LEU A 160 -7.01 -3.75 7.24
N MET A 161 -7.68 -4.81 6.81
CA MET A 161 -7.22 -5.65 5.71
C MET A 161 -7.97 -5.32 4.41
N ARG A 162 -7.25 -5.39 3.27
CA ARG A 162 -7.77 -5.06 1.93
C ARG A 162 -7.45 -6.13 0.89
N MET A 163 -8.39 -6.36 -0.01
CA MET A 163 -8.23 -7.21 -1.20
C MET A 163 -8.83 -6.50 -2.41
N THR A 164 -8.14 -6.55 -3.55
CA THR A 164 -8.67 -6.05 -4.83
C THR A 164 -8.89 -7.21 -5.80
N ARG A 165 -10.13 -7.46 -6.24
CA ARG A 165 -10.46 -8.45 -7.28
C ARG A 165 -10.63 -7.75 -8.63
N ARG A 166 -9.88 -8.18 -9.65
CA ARG A 166 -10.07 -7.71 -11.02
C ARG A 166 -11.08 -8.62 -11.72
N SER A 167 -12.28 -8.13 -12.04
CA SER A 167 -13.26 -8.90 -12.80
C SER A 167 -12.71 -9.24 -14.20
N GLN A 168 -12.75 -10.51 -14.59
CA GLN A 168 -12.37 -10.97 -15.93
C GLN A 168 -13.49 -10.59 -16.94
N PRO A 169 -13.21 -9.99 -18.11
CA PRO A 169 -14.28 -9.63 -19.05
C PRO A 169 -14.81 -10.88 -19.79
N VAL A 170 -16.13 -10.99 -19.89
CA VAL A 170 -16.82 -11.95 -20.77
C VAL A 170 -16.59 -11.54 -22.22
N VAL A 171 -15.91 -12.41 -22.97
CA VAL A 171 -15.60 -12.23 -24.40
C VAL A 171 -16.79 -12.73 -25.22
N GLY A 172 -17.38 -11.88 -26.08
CA GLY A 172 -18.36 -12.37 -27.06
C GLY A 172 -19.25 -11.36 -27.77
N ALA A 173 -18.67 -10.48 -28.60
CA ALA A 173 -19.27 -10.07 -29.87
C ALA A 173 -18.13 -9.81 -30.86
N ALA A 174 -17.94 -10.77 -31.77
CA ALA A 174 -16.88 -10.77 -32.75
C ALA A 174 -17.13 -9.73 -33.85
N GLY A 175 -16.09 -8.96 -34.15
CA GLY A 175 -15.93 -8.20 -35.37
C GLY A 175 -14.44 -7.94 -35.58
N ALA A 176 -13.73 -8.98 -36.03
CA ALA A 176 -12.28 -9.06 -36.23
C ALA A 176 -11.42 -8.91 -34.95
N GLN A 177 -10.69 -9.97 -34.59
CA GLN A 177 -9.66 -9.90 -33.55
C GLN A 177 -8.63 -8.81 -33.91
N PRO A 178 -8.29 -7.87 -33.01
CA PRO A 178 -6.90 -7.56 -32.80
C PRO A 178 -6.33 -8.66 -31.90
N ASP A 179 -5.18 -9.20 -32.29
CA ASP A 179 -4.38 -10.13 -31.51
C ASP A 179 -4.29 -9.76 -30.03
N SER A 180 -4.08 -10.77 -29.20
CA SER A 180 -3.74 -10.58 -27.79
C SER A 180 -2.79 -9.41 -27.61
N THR A 181 -3.17 -8.42 -26.80
CA THR A 181 -2.19 -7.60 -26.10
C THR A 181 -2.16 -8.04 -24.64
N TRP A 182 -1.98 -9.35 -24.43
CA TRP A 182 -1.09 -9.74 -23.35
C TRP A 182 0.22 -9.03 -23.63
N VAL A 183 0.45 -8.00 -22.86
CA VAL A 183 1.72 -7.29 -22.82
C VAL A 183 2.47 -7.99 -21.68
N PRO A 184 3.54 -8.79 -21.95
CA PRO A 184 4.36 -9.35 -20.90
C PRO A 184 4.67 -8.29 -19.84
N PRO A 185 4.83 -8.64 -18.56
CA PRO A 185 5.18 -7.68 -17.51
C PRO A 185 6.33 -6.75 -17.91
N GLN A 186 7.29 -7.26 -18.69
CA GLN A 186 8.36 -6.47 -19.28
C GLN A 186 7.85 -5.42 -20.29
N GLN A 187 6.98 -5.81 -21.22
CA GLN A 187 6.43 -4.89 -22.22
C GLN A 187 5.47 -3.84 -21.57
N TYR A 188 4.92 -4.12 -20.39
CA TYR A 188 4.15 -3.14 -19.61
C TYR A 188 5.08 -2.24 -18.81
N ALA A 189 6.12 -2.79 -18.18
CA ALA A 189 7.18 -1.99 -17.56
C ALA A 189 7.87 -1.07 -18.59
N ASP A 190 8.04 -1.52 -19.82
CA ASP A 190 8.57 -0.74 -20.94
C ASP A 190 7.63 0.38 -21.40
N SER A 191 6.32 0.28 -21.10
CA SER A 191 5.34 1.34 -21.39
C SER A 191 5.19 2.35 -20.25
N LEU A 192 5.71 2.04 -19.06
CA LEU A 192 5.73 3.00 -17.95
C LEU A 192 6.76 4.10 -18.19
N PRO A 193 6.51 5.33 -17.70
CA PRO A 193 7.51 6.38 -17.69
C PRO A 193 8.76 5.90 -16.96
N ARG A 194 9.90 5.92 -17.65
CA ARG A 194 11.20 5.65 -17.07
C ARG A 194 11.77 6.95 -16.51
N ALA A 195 12.28 6.89 -15.30
CA ALA A 195 13.01 7.99 -14.68
C ALA A 195 14.40 7.53 -14.26
N ALA A 196 15.40 8.35 -14.55
CA ALA A 196 16.70 8.22 -13.92
C ALA A 196 16.57 8.70 -12.47
N ALA A 197 16.93 7.86 -11.51
CA ALA A 197 16.83 8.17 -10.09
C ALA A 197 18.20 8.58 -9.55
N PHE A 198 18.22 9.66 -8.77
CA PHE A 198 19.40 10.24 -8.15
C PHE A 198 19.13 10.44 -6.67
N VAL A 199 20.19 10.44 -5.87
CA VAL A 199 20.12 10.74 -4.44
C VAL A 199 21.15 11.77 -4.07
N CYS A 200 20.87 12.57 -3.06
CA CYS A 200 21.87 13.44 -2.44
C CYS A 200 21.78 13.39 -0.92
N LEU A 201 22.93 13.57 -0.28
CA LEU A 201 23.04 13.91 1.12
C LEU A 201 23.36 15.40 1.26
N TYR A 202 22.47 16.11 1.96
CA TYR A 202 22.65 17.51 2.32
C TYR A 202 23.26 17.62 3.72
N ALA A 203 24.46 18.14 3.84
CA ALA A 203 25.15 18.32 5.12
C ALA A 203 25.56 19.78 5.32
N THR A 204 25.67 20.18 6.58
CA THR A 204 26.17 21.51 6.97
C THR A 204 27.38 21.39 7.90
N ASP A 205 28.11 22.47 8.12
CA ASP A 205 28.99 22.56 9.30
C ASP A 205 28.18 22.78 10.60
N GLU A 206 28.90 22.98 11.69
CA GLU A 206 28.33 23.30 13.01
C GLU A 206 27.60 24.66 13.04
N ASP A 207 27.97 25.58 12.14
CA ASP A 207 27.38 26.92 11.96
C ASP A 207 26.17 26.93 10.97
N ASP A 208 25.64 25.76 10.59
CA ASP A 208 24.55 25.60 9.61
C ASP A 208 24.87 26.11 8.19
N ARG A 209 26.14 26.14 7.81
CA ARG A 209 26.57 26.50 6.45
C ARG A 209 26.54 25.27 5.53
N PRO A 210 25.87 25.34 4.36
CA PRO A 210 25.83 24.22 3.42
C PRO A 210 27.21 23.81 2.90
N LEU A 211 27.50 22.51 2.93
CA LEU A 211 28.63 21.89 2.22
C LEU A 211 28.23 21.60 0.77
N GLN A 212 29.07 21.99 -0.19
CA GLN A 212 28.94 21.59 -1.60
C GLN A 212 30.28 21.15 -2.17
N LEU A 213 30.23 20.22 -3.14
CA LEU A 213 31.37 19.71 -3.88
C LEU A 213 31.41 20.35 -5.26
N HIS A 214 32.60 20.76 -5.71
CA HIS A 214 32.81 21.32 -7.04
C HIS A 214 32.99 20.19 -8.05
N SER A 215 32.19 20.17 -9.12
CA SER A 215 32.25 19.14 -10.15
C SER A 215 33.28 19.46 -11.23
N VAL A 216 34.15 18.50 -11.56
CA VAL A 216 35.18 18.66 -12.61
C VAL A 216 34.64 18.45 -14.04
N TYR A 217 33.43 17.94 -14.19
CA TYR A 217 32.84 17.56 -15.48
C TYR A 217 31.55 18.32 -15.83
N SER A 218 31.01 19.12 -14.90
CA SER A 218 29.73 19.82 -15.06
C SER A 218 29.90 21.35 -14.99
N PRO A 219 30.48 22.00 -16.01
CA PRO A 219 30.73 23.44 -15.96
C PRO A 219 29.45 24.30 -15.88
N GLY A 220 28.31 23.76 -16.32
CA GLY A 220 27.01 24.44 -16.24
C GLY A 220 26.32 24.30 -14.88
N HIS A 221 26.72 23.34 -14.07
CA HIS A 221 26.25 23.09 -12.70
C HIS A 221 27.47 22.73 -11.86
N PRO A 222 28.26 23.73 -11.45
CA PRO A 222 29.60 23.49 -10.92
C PRO A 222 29.60 23.03 -9.46
N TRP A 223 28.52 23.24 -8.69
CA TRP A 223 28.45 22.90 -7.27
C TRP A 223 27.26 22.00 -6.95
N HIS A 224 27.52 20.89 -6.28
CA HIS A 224 26.53 19.88 -5.96
C HIS A 224 26.58 19.43 -4.49
N MET A 225 25.46 18.88 -4.01
CA MET A 225 25.45 18.07 -2.79
C MET A 225 26.15 16.74 -3.05
N ILE A 226 26.58 16.07 -1.99
CA ILE A 226 27.15 14.71 -2.07
C ILE A 226 26.09 13.78 -2.65
N GLY A 227 26.38 13.03 -3.70
CA GLY A 227 25.46 12.03 -4.24
C GLY A 227 25.42 11.93 -5.76
N GLY A 228 24.94 10.77 -6.21
CA GLY A 228 24.93 10.41 -7.62
C GLY A 228 23.69 9.63 -8.04
N ALA A 229 23.84 8.87 -9.12
CA ALA A 229 22.78 8.06 -9.69
C ALA A 229 22.58 6.78 -8.86
N MET A 230 21.33 6.32 -8.80
CA MET A 230 21.03 5.03 -8.21
C MET A 230 21.33 3.88 -9.18
N ASP A 231 21.87 2.79 -8.64
CA ASP A 231 21.98 1.53 -9.37
C ASP A 231 20.62 0.83 -9.49
N LEU A 232 20.49 -0.04 -10.50
CA LEU A 232 19.26 -0.82 -10.70
C LEU A 232 18.97 -1.72 -9.50
N GLY A 233 17.81 -1.52 -8.88
CA GLY A 233 17.37 -2.29 -7.71
C GLY A 233 17.93 -1.79 -6.37
N GLU A 234 18.77 -0.76 -6.39
CA GLU A 234 19.32 -0.13 -5.19
C GLU A 234 18.24 0.65 -4.43
N ARG A 235 18.26 0.60 -3.10
CA ARG A 235 17.38 1.45 -2.29
C ARG A 235 17.96 2.85 -2.19
N PRO A 236 17.14 3.91 -2.14
CA PRO A 236 17.67 5.29 -2.09
C PRO A 236 18.68 5.56 -0.97
N TRP A 237 18.45 5.04 0.23
CA TRP A 237 19.38 5.25 1.34
C TRP A 237 20.68 4.46 1.18
N ASP A 238 20.62 3.27 0.57
CA ASP A 238 21.82 2.47 0.27
C ASP A 238 22.69 3.21 -0.76
N ALA A 239 22.07 3.82 -1.77
CA ALA A 239 22.73 4.70 -2.74
C ALA A 239 23.41 5.89 -2.07
N VAL A 240 22.73 6.56 -1.12
CA VAL A 240 23.32 7.66 -0.34
C VAL A 240 24.58 7.20 0.41
N VAL A 241 24.52 6.05 1.07
CA VAL A 241 25.66 5.49 1.81
C VAL A 241 26.83 5.16 0.88
N ARG A 242 26.55 4.57 -0.28
CA ARG A 242 27.56 4.26 -1.31
C ARG A 242 28.21 5.54 -1.85
N GLU A 243 27.40 6.48 -2.35
CA GLU A 243 27.89 7.73 -2.95
C GLU A 243 28.67 8.57 -1.95
N CYS A 244 28.22 8.67 -0.69
CA CYS A 244 28.99 9.38 0.35
C CYS A 244 30.38 8.78 0.53
N ARG A 245 30.49 7.44 0.50
CA ARG A 245 31.77 6.76 0.64
C ARG A 245 32.65 6.94 -0.59
N GLU A 246 32.07 6.87 -1.78
CA GLU A 246 32.77 7.00 -3.05
C GLU A 246 33.28 8.42 -3.29
N GLU A 247 32.42 9.43 -3.11
CA GLU A 247 32.74 10.82 -3.42
C GLU A 247 33.55 11.53 -2.35
N THR A 248 33.45 11.12 -1.08
CA THR A 248 34.02 11.89 0.06
C THR A 248 34.77 11.05 1.08
N GLY A 249 34.73 9.72 0.99
CA GLY A 249 35.26 8.81 2.01
C GLY A 249 34.42 8.74 3.29
N MET A 250 33.33 9.51 3.39
CA MET A 250 32.45 9.52 4.57
C MET A 250 31.48 8.34 4.59
N THR A 251 30.93 8.06 5.77
CA THR A 251 29.76 7.18 5.90
C THR A 251 28.58 8.00 6.40
N ALA A 252 27.48 8.00 5.65
CA ALA A 252 26.22 8.59 6.10
C ALA A 252 25.69 7.81 7.32
N VAL A 253 25.29 8.53 8.37
CA VAL A 253 24.83 7.94 9.64
C VAL A 253 23.41 8.39 10.00
N GLY A 254 22.70 7.53 10.72
CA GLY A 254 21.37 7.83 11.26
C GLY A 254 20.21 7.33 10.37
N PRO A 255 18.96 7.51 10.84
CA PRO A 255 17.79 7.15 10.06
C PRO A 255 17.59 8.14 8.88
N PRO A 256 17.16 7.66 7.71
CA PRO A 256 16.92 8.53 6.55
C PRO A 256 15.81 9.55 6.86
N ARG A 257 16.14 10.84 6.78
CA ARG A 257 15.17 11.94 6.79
C ARG A 257 15.18 12.64 5.44
N LEU A 258 14.06 12.60 4.73
CA LEU A 258 13.91 13.27 3.43
C LEU A 258 13.72 14.78 3.61
N LEU A 259 14.52 15.58 2.91
CA LEU A 259 14.41 17.04 2.87
C LEU A 259 13.70 17.51 1.61
N ALA A 260 13.95 16.90 0.46
CA ALA A 260 13.30 17.33 -0.78
C ALA A 260 13.20 16.21 -1.81
N THR A 261 12.20 16.32 -2.68
CA THR A 261 12.12 15.58 -3.94
C THR A 261 12.19 16.55 -5.11
N VAL A 262 13.06 16.27 -6.08
CA VAL A 262 13.17 17.05 -7.32
C VAL A 262 12.73 16.19 -8.50
N TYR A 263 11.79 16.68 -9.28
CA TYR A 263 11.36 16.06 -10.53
C TYR A 263 11.78 16.93 -11.71
N GLY A 264 12.44 16.30 -12.68
CA GLY A 264 12.86 16.94 -13.92
C GLY A 264 12.23 16.30 -15.14
N GLN A 265 11.83 17.15 -16.09
CA GLN A 265 11.28 16.73 -17.37
C GLN A 265 12.38 16.19 -18.30
N PRO A 266 12.05 15.25 -19.21
CA PRO A 266 12.96 14.81 -20.26
C PRO A 266 13.48 15.99 -21.09
N ARG A 267 14.76 15.94 -21.50
CA ARG A 267 15.41 16.94 -22.36
C ARG A 267 16.08 16.26 -23.55
N ALA A 268 16.41 17.02 -24.60
CA ALA A 268 17.00 16.48 -25.83
C ALA A 268 18.23 15.58 -25.62
N GLN A 269 19.09 15.90 -24.64
CA GLN A 269 20.29 15.13 -24.29
C GLN A 269 20.08 14.15 -23.11
N ARG A 270 18.90 14.16 -22.48
CA ARG A 270 18.52 13.34 -21.30
C ARG A 270 17.07 12.87 -21.51
N PRO A 271 16.85 11.77 -22.27
CA PRO A 271 15.52 11.40 -22.76
C PRO A 271 14.57 10.82 -21.70
N TYR A 272 15.05 10.63 -20.47
CA TYR A 272 14.24 10.17 -19.35
C TYR A 272 14.00 11.32 -18.37
N SER A 273 12.84 11.28 -17.71
CA SER A 273 12.62 12.16 -16.55
C SER A 273 13.66 11.86 -15.48
N THR A 274 13.90 12.82 -14.59
CA THR A 274 14.80 12.62 -13.44
C THR A 274 14.02 12.72 -12.14
N LEU A 275 14.28 11.82 -11.21
CA LEU A 275 13.81 11.91 -9.83
C LEU A 275 15.02 12.01 -8.91
N GLN A 276 15.11 13.07 -8.11
CA GLN A 276 16.16 13.24 -7.10
C GLN A 276 15.55 13.20 -5.70
N LEU A 277 16.14 12.41 -4.80
CA LEU A 277 15.78 12.35 -3.38
C LEU A 277 16.91 12.95 -2.54
N ILE A 278 16.62 14.00 -1.78
CA ILE A 278 17.63 14.72 -0.99
C ILE A 278 17.38 14.41 0.48
N PHE A 279 18.36 13.82 1.16
CA PHE A 279 18.30 13.43 2.56
C PHE A 279 19.14 14.35 3.45
N ASP A 280 18.75 14.46 4.72
CA ASP A 280 19.48 15.20 5.75
C ASP A 280 20.69 14.39 6.23
N GLY A 281 21.89 14.95 6.02
CA GLY A 281 23.17 14.44 6.50
C GLY A 281 23.61 15.01 7.84
N GLY A 282 22.83 15.92 8.42
CA GLY A 282 23.13 16.53 9.71
C GLY A 282 24.26 17.57 9.65
N ARG A 283 24.89 17.79 10.81
CA ARG A 283 26.02 18.72 10.98
C ARG A 283 27.31 17.92 11.04
N LEU A 284 28.31 18.38 10.29
CA LEU A 284 29.66 17.84 10.28
C LEU A 284 30.58 18.75 11.08
N THR A 285 31.50 18.15 11.83
CA THR A 285 32.54 18.88 12.54
C THR A 285 33.63 19.36 11.58
N ASP A 286 34.39 20.36 11.98
CA ASP A 286 35.58 20.82 11.24
C ASP A 286 36.62 19.72 10.99
N GLU A 287 36.68 18.71 11.87
CA GLU A 287 37.53 17.54 11.68
C GLU A 287 36.99 16.62 10.57
N GLN A 288 35.68 16.37 10.55
CA GLN A 288 35.04 15.59 9.49
C GLN A 288 35.18 16.26 8.13
N ILE A 289 34.98 17.59 8.05
CA ILE A 289 35.11 18.36 6.81
C ILE A 289 36.56 18.36 6.30
N ARG A 290 37.55 18.54 7.19
CA ARG A 290 38.97 18.45 6.78
C ARG A 290 39.41 17.03 6.42
N GLY A 291 38.72 16.02 6.93
CA GLY A 291 38.97 14.60 6.65
C GLY A 291 38.37 14.10 5.34
N LEU A 292 37.61 14.93 4.62
CA LEU A 292 37.03 14.54 3.33
C LEU A 292 38.11 14.13 2.34
N THR A 293 37.92 12.98 1.70
CA THR A 293 38.77 12.51 0.61
C THR A 293 37.93 12.47 -0.65
N LEU A 294 38.12 13.46 -1.52
CA LEU A 294 37.33 13.60 -2.75
C LEU A 294 37.79 12.63 -3.84
N ASP A 295 36.85 12.02 -4.56
CA ASP A 295 37.17 11.34 -5.81
C ASP A 295 37.53 12.40 -6.87
N ALA A 296 38.83 12.51 -7.17
CA ALA A 296 39.37 13.47 -8.13
C ALA A 296 38.82 13.32 -9.57
N ARG A 297 38.14 12.21 -9.89
CA ARG A 297 37.45 12.04 -11.19
C ARG A 297 36.14 12.82 -11.25
N GLU A 298 35.56 13.14 -10.10
CA GLU A 298 34.25 13.77 -9.99
C GLU A 298 34.33 15.16 -9.37
N HIS A 299 35.16 15.31 -8.34
CA HIS A 299 35.25 16.53 -7.54
C HIS A 299 36.70 16.90 -7.23
N ASP A 300 37.04 18.18 -7.38
CA ASP A 300 38.37 18.73 -7.06
C ASP A 300 38.37 19.65 -5.83
N GLU A 301 37.20 20.09 -5.37
CA GLU A 301 37.07 21.01 -4.25
C GLU A 301 35.80 20.73 -3.43
N ALA A 302 35.89 20.93 -2.10
CA ALA A 302 34.76 20.97 -1.20
C ALA A 302 34.74 22.32 -0.48
N ARG A 303 33.58 22.99 -0.44
CA ARG A 303 33.41 24.27 0.23
C ARG A 303 32.22 24.27 1.16
N VAL A 304 32.39 24.97 2.27
CA VAL A 304 31.34 25.25 3.25
C VAL A 304 31.23 26.75 3.37
N LEU A 305 30.11 27.32 2.95
CA LEU A 305 29.90 28.77 2.86
C LEU A 305 28.53 29.14 3.42
N PRO A 306 28.36 30.36 3.97
CA PRO A 306 27.04 30.88 4.29
C PRO A 306 26.10 30.79 3.08
N LEU A 307 24.82 30.48 3.30
CA LEU A 307 23.87 30.24 2.22
C LEU A 307 23.89 31.34 1.15
N ALA A 308 23.92 32.62 1.56
CA ALA A 308 23.89 33.76 0.64
C ALA A 308 25.11 33.83 -0.31
N GLU A 309 26.28 33.29 0.08
CA GLU A 309 27.46 33.33 -0.78
C GLU A 309 27.37 32.34 -1.95
N TRP A 310 26.56 31.30 -1.83
CA TRP A 310 26.32 30.34 -2.91
C TRP A 310 25.59 30.95 -4.11
N GLU A 311 24.81 32.02 -3.92
CA GLU A 311 24.07 32.68 -5.00
C GLU A 311 24.99 33.17 -6.12
N ALA A 312 26.19 33.62 -5.78
CA ALA A 312 27.17 34.10 -6.76
C ALA A 312 27.95 32.98 -7.46
N LEU A 313 27.94 31.76 -6.89
CA LEU A 313 28.74 30.62 -7.37
C LEU A 313 27.90 29.60 -8.15
N MET A 314 26.57 29.70 -8.09
CA MET A 314 25.65 28.75 -8.66
C MET A 314 24.75 29.41 -9.71
N PRO A 315 24.32 28.66 -10.74
CA PRO A 315 23.16 29.05 -11.52
C PRO A 315 21.95 29.33 -10.61
N ALA A 316 21.13 30.32 -10.95
CA ALA A 316 19.99 30.73 -10.13
C ALA A 316 19.03 29.58 -9.76
N ARG A 317 18.89 28.58 -10.64
CA ARG A 317 18.05 27.39 -10.39
C ARG A 317 18.65 26.47 -9.33
N ASP A 318 19.97 26.24 -9.40
CA ASP A 318 20.71 25.40 -8.45
C ASP A 318 20.67 26.05 -7.07
N PHE A 319 20.85 27.37 -7.01
CA PHE A 319 20.72 28.14 -5.77
C PHE A 319 19.29 28.10 -5.20
N ALA A 320 18.26 28.24 -6.05
CA ALA A 320 16.88 28.12 -5.62
C ALA A 320 16.57 26.73 -5.01
N ARG A 321 17.13 25.66 -5.59
CA ARG A 321 17.06 24.29 -5.04
C ARG A 321 17.77 24.20 -3.70
N LEU A 322 19.00 24.71 -3.58
CA LEU A 322 19.76 24.70 -2.33
C LEU A 322 19.00 25.42 -1.21
N ARG A 323 18.45 26.61 -1.49
CA ARG A 323 17.63 27.37 -0.54
C ARG A 323 16.38 26.60 -0.10
N ALA A 324 15.70 25.92 -1.02
CA ALA A 324 14.53 25.11 -0.69
C ALA A 324 14.87 23.92 0.23
N VAL A 325 16.02 23.29 0.03
CA VAL A 325 16.52 22.20 0.89
C VAL A 325 16.85 22.73 2.29
N GLU A 326 17.51 23.89 2.40
CA GLU A 326 17.82 24.51 3.69
C GLU A 326 16.55 24.93 4.44
N ASP A 327 15.56 25.52 3.74
CA ASP A 327 14.26 25.83 4.31
C ASP A 327 13.53 24.57 4.81
N ALA A 328 13.58 23.46 4.05
CA ALA A 328 13.01 22.19 4.47
C ALA A 328 13.69 21.61 5.71
N ARG A 329 15.03 21.74 5.80
CA ARG A 329 15.79 21.31 6.98
C ARG A 329 15.41 22.12 8.22
N ARG A 330 15.34 23.46 8.09
CA ARG A 330 15.00 24.40 9.17
C ARG A 330 13.57 24.25 9.68
N THR A 331 12.62 24.02 8.76
CA THR A 331 11.18 23.95 9.10
C THR A 331 10.70 22.54 9.44
N GLY A 332 11.43 21.51 9.01
CA GLY A 332 11.00 20.11 9.13
C GLY A 332 9.96 19.68 8.09
N VAL A 333 9.62 20.54 7.12
CA VAL A 333 8.66 20.24 6.06
C VAL A 333 9.42 19.94 4.76
N ALA A 334 9.26 18.74 4.22
CA ALA A 334 9.94 18.36 2.98
C ALA A 334 9.48 19.22 1.79
N ALA A 335 10.42 19.65 0.95
CA ALA A 335 10.15 20.44 -0.25
C ALA A 335 9.81 19.54 -1.45
N TYR A 336 8.86 20.02 -2.27
CA TYR A 336 8.55 19.45 -3.58
C TYR A 336 9.00 20.43 -4.67
N ILE A 337 9.87 19.98 -5.57
CA ILE A 337 10.45 20.81 -6.64
C ILE A 337 10.18 20.10 -7.97
N ASP A 338 9.28 20.61 -8.80
CA ASP A 338 8.85 19.99 -10.06
C ASP A 338 9.26 20.77 -11.32
N THR A 339 9.84 21.95 -11.16
CA THR A 339 10.29 22.82 -12.25
C THR A 339 11.76 22.60 -12.63
N TRP A 340 12.32 21.40 -12.43
CA TRP A 340 13.71 21.09 -12.79
C TRP A 340 13.83 20.65 -14.26
N GLY A 341 13.52 21.56 -15.18
CA GLY A 341 13.35 21.29 -16.62
C GLY A 341 13.30 22.62 -17.36
N ASP A 342 13.50 22.66 -18.68
CA ASP A 342 13.24 23.92 -19.39
C ASP A 342 11.75 24.27 -19.29
N ALA A 343 11.48 25.57 -19.12
CA ALA A 343 10.14 26.12 -19.33
C ALA A 343 9.86 26.20 -20.83
#